data_AF-A0A3B8U588-F1
#
_entry.id   AF-A0A3B8U588-F1
#
_cell.length_a   1.000
_cell.length_b   1.000
_cell.length_c   1.000
_cell.angle_alpha   90.00
_cell.angle_beta   90.00
_cell.angle_gamma   90.00
#
_symmetry.space_group_name_H-M   'P 1'
#
loop_
_entity.id
_entity.type
_entity.pdbx_description
1 polymer ?
#
loop_
_entity_poly.entity_id
_entity_poly.type
_entity_poly.pdbx_seq_one_letter_code
_entity_poly.pdbx_strand_id
1 'polypeptide(L)' 'MTPHGKKMLAPIIITVVFLLYLIVYGALVMMAALEEPLAVLLGIPLVLLGAGMVYTLFTRIREIRSGEEDDLDNY' A
#
# COMPACT_ATOMS: atom_id res chain seq x y z
N MET A 1 -21.96 -10.22 -5.84
CA MET A 1 -20.54 -10.29 -5.43
C MET A 1 -20.34 -11.59 -4.67
N THR A 2 -19.38 -12.43 -5.06
CA THR A 2 -19.01 -13.63 -4.29
C THR A 2 -18.46 -13.21 -2.91
N PRO A 3 -18.51 -14.07 -1.88
CA PRO A 3 -17.99 -13.75 -0.54
C PRO A 3 -16.54 -13.26 -0.57
N HIS A 4 -15.73 -13.86 -1.44
CA HIS A 4 -14.33 -13.51 -1.65
C HIS A 4 -14.16 -12.10 -2.25
N GLY A 5 -15.05 -11.70 -3.15
CA GLY A 5 -15.02 -10.37 -3.77
C GLY A 5 -15.33 -9.23 -2.79
N LYS A 6 -16.15 -9.48 -1.76
CA LYS A 6 -16.38 -8.51 -0.68
C LYS A 6 -15.15 -8.38 0.24
N LYS A 7 -14.50 -9.50 0.58
CA LYS A 7 -13.29 -9.51 1.41
C LYS A 7 -12.10 -8.84 0.72
N MET A 8 -11.99 -8.95 -0.61
CA MET A 8 -10.92 -8.28 -1.38
C MET A 8 -11.12 -6.75 -1.49
N LEU A 9 -12.34 -6.23 -1.33
CA LEU A 9 -12.61 -4.81 -1.55
C LEU A 9 -11.90 -3.91 -0.54
N ALA A 10 -11.92 -4.31 0.74
CA ALA A 10 -11.26 -3.56 1.82
C ALA A 10 -9.75 -3.38 1.59
N PRO A 11 -8.93 -4.43 1.41
CA PRO A 11 -7.49 -4.28 1.21
C PRO A 11 -7.15 -3.52 -0.07
N ILE A 12 -7.95 -3.67 -1.15
CA ILE A 12 -7.75 -2.90 -2.39
C ILE A 12 -7.96 -1.41 -2.15
N ILE A 13 -9.09 -1.02 -1.53
CA ILE A 13 -9.40 0.40 -1.27
C ILE A 13 -8.32 1.02 -0.39
N ILE A 14 -7.92 0.35 0.70
CA ILE A 14 -6.88 0.84 1.61
C ILE A 14 -5.57 1.04 0.86
N THR A 15 -5.17 0.07 0.03
CA THR A 15 -3.93 0.17 -0.75
C THR A 15 -3.98 1.33 -1.74
N VAL A 16 -5.09 1.50 -2.47
CA VAL A 16 -5.25 2.61 -3.42
C VAL A 16 -5.20 3.96 -2.73
N VAL A 17 -5.93 4.14 -1.63
CA VAL A 17 -5.93 5.40 -0.86
C VAL A 17 -4.54 5.70 -0.31
N PHE A 18 -3.83 4.70 0.22
CA PHE A 18 -2.49 4.87 0.76
C PHE A 18 -1.46 5.20 -0.33
N LEU A 19 -1.54 4.58 -1.50
CA LEU A 19 -0.67 4.89 -2.63
C LEU A 19 -0.91 6.31 -3.14
N LEU A 20 -2.16 6.75 -3.24
CA LEU A 20 -2.49 8.14 -3.59
C LEU A 20 -1.92 9.12 -2.56
N TYR A 21 -2.06 8.81 -1.27
CA TYR A 21 -1.46 9.59 -0.20
C TYR A 21 0.07 9.68 -0.35
N LEU A 22 0.75 8.55 -0.57
CA LEU A 22 2.20 8.51 -0.77
C LEU A 22 2.65 9.32 -1.99
N ILE A 23 1.90 9.28 -3.09
CA ILE A 23 2.21 10.06 -4.29
C ILE A 23 2.12 11.57 -4.00
N VAL A 24 1.03 12.01 -3.37
CA VAL A 24 0.85 13.42 -3.01
C VAL A 24 1.91 13.86 -2.02
N TYR A 25 2.14 13.08 -0.96
CA TYR A 25 3.16 13.38 0.04
C TYR A 25 4.56 13.40 -0.57
N GLY A 26 4.89 12.43 -1.41
CA GLY A 26 6.16 12.36 -2.12
C GLY A 26 6.38 13.57 -3.04
N ALA A 27 5.35 14.01 -3.76
CA ALA A 27 5.41 15.24 -4.56
C ALA A 27 5.72 16.46 -3.69
N LEU A 28 5.05 16.60 -2.54
CA LEU A 28 5.33 17.69 -1.59
C LEU A 28 6.76 17.65 -1.04
N VAL A 29 7.26 16.45 -0.69
CA VAL A 29 8.64 16.26 -0.23
C VAL A 29 9.64 16.65 -1.32
N MET A 30 9.43 16.24 -2.57
CA MET A 30 10.30 16.60 -3.69
C MET A 30 10.28 18.10 -3.98
N MET A 31 9.14 18.78 -3.80
CA MET A 31 9.04 20.23 -3.94
C MET A 31 9.72 20.98 -2.79
N ALA A 32 9.73 20.42 -1.58
CA ALA A 32 10.33 21.03 -0.39
C ALA A 32 11.83 20.74 -0.24
N ALA A 33 12.31 19.63 -0.80
CA ALA A 33 13.72 19.27 -0.80
C ALA A 33 14.49 20.16 -1.78
N LEU A 34 15.12 21.21 -1.26
CA LEU A 34 15.92 22.16 -2.04
C LEU A 34 17.26 21.58 -2.49
N GLU A 35 17.75 20.52 -1.84
CA GLU A 35 19.01 19.85 -2.18
C GLU A 35 18.78 18.41 -2.67
N GLU A 36 19.40 18.09 -3.81
CA GLU A 36 19.33 16.79 -4.48
C GLU A 36 19.61 15.57 -3.57
N PRO A 37 20.63 15.57 -2.69
CA PRO A 37 20.89 14.42 -1.82
C PRO A 37 19.77 14.13 -0.82
N LEU A 38 19.12 15.18 -0.34
CA LEU A 38 18.02 15.07 0.63
C LEU A 38 16.76 14.52 -0.04
N ALA A 39 16.49 14.95 -1.27
CA ALA A 39 15.38 14.42 -2.07
C ALA A 39 15.51 12.90 -2.28
N VAL A 40 16.71 12.42 -2.59
CA VAL A 40 16.98 10.98 -2.75
C VAL A 40 16.82 10.23 -1.42
N LEU A 41 17.38 10.77 -0.33
CA LEU A 41 17.30 10.16 1.00
C LEU A 41 15.85 10.00 1.48
N LEU A 42 14.98 10.97 1.18
CA LEU A 42 13.57 10.94 1.56
C LEU A 42 12.69 10.18 0.56
N GLY A 43 13.06 10.16 -0.72
CA GLY A 43 12.34 9.45 -1.78
C GLY A 43 12.45 7.93 -1.71
N ILE A 44 13.63 7.39 -1.36
CA ILE A 44 13.85 5.94 -1.28
C ILE A 44 12.87 5.26 -0.30
N PRO A 45 12.72 5.72 0.96
CA PRO A 45 11.73 5.16 1.89
C PRO A 45 10.30 5.20 1.35
N LEU A 46 9.91 6.27 0.65
CA LEU A 46 8.55 6.39 0.09
C LEU A 46 8.29 5.34 -0.99
N VAL A 47 9.26 5.09 -1.86
CA VAL A 47 9.17 4.04 -2.88
C VAL A 47 9.11 2.66 -2.23
N LEU A 48 9.93 2.40 -1.22
CA LEU A 48 9.91 1.13 -0.48
C LEU A 48 8.57 0.89 0.23
N LEU A 49 7.99 1.92 0.85
CA LEU A 49 6.66 1.85 1.45
C LEU A 49 5.58 1.55 0.41
N GLY A 50 5.63 2.21 -0.75
CA GLY A 50 4.71 1.95 -1.85
C GLY A 50 4.81 0.50 -2.35
N ALA A 51 6.02 0.01 -2.57
CA ALA A 51 6.26 -1.38 -2.96
C ALA A 51 5.78 -2.38 -1.89
N GLY A 52 6.02 -2.07 -0.61
CA GLY A 52 5.55 -2.86 0.52
C GLY A 52 4.02 -2.99 0.56
N MET A 53 3.30 -1.88 0.33
CA MET A 53 1.83 -1.90 0.28
C MET A 53 1.29 -2.77 -0.86
N VAL A 54 1.90 -2.70 -2.05
CA VAL A 54 1.54 -3.57 -3.18
C VAL A 54 1.82 -5.05 -2.85
N TYR A 55 2.96 -5.33 -2.22
CA TYR A 55 3.29 -6.68 -1.78
C TYR A 55 2.29 -7.23 -0.75
N THR A 56 1.95 -6.44 0.28
CA THR A 56 0.94 -6.82 1.27
C THR A 56 -0.42 -7.05 0.63
N LEU A 57 -0.84 -6.21 -0.31
CA LEU A 57 -2.08 -6.42 -1.07
C LEU A 57 -2.05 -7.75 -1.84
N PHE A 58 -0.94 -8.04 -2.53
CA PHE A 58 -0.77 -9.29 -3.26
C PHE A 58 -0.89 -10.50 -2.34
N THR A 59 -0.20 -10.47 -1.20
CA THR A 59 -0.25 -11.53 -0.18
C THR A 59 -1.68 -11.73 0.34
N ARG A 60 -2.41 -10.66 0.69
CA ARG A 60 -3.81 -10.75 1.13
C ARG A 60 -4.74 -11.30 0.07
N ILE A 61 -4.57 -10.89 -1.18
CA ILE A 61 -5.36 -11.46 -2.29
C ILE A 61 -5.09 -12.96 -2.44
N ARG A 62 -3.84 -13.38 -2.25
CA ARG A 62 -3.47 -14.80 -2.32
C ARG A 62 -4.07 -15.60 -1.17
N GLU A 63 -4.01 -15.10 0.06
CA GLU A 63 -4.61 -15.73 1.25
C GLU A 63 -6.14 -15.87 1.12
N ILE A 64 -6.83 -14.80 0.73
CA ILE A 64 -8.29 -14.83 0.49
C ILE A 64 -8.65 -15.86 -0.60
N ARG A 65 -7.79 -16.06 -1.60
CA ARG A 65 -7.99 -17.03 -2.68
C ARG A 65 -7.57 -18.46 -2.33
N SER A 66 -6.59 -18.65 -1.45
CA SER A 66 -6.17 -19.97 -0.98
C SER A 66 -7.18 -20.55 0.02
N GLY A 67 -8.07 -19.72 0.56
CA GLY A 67 -9.01 -20.14 1.61
C GLY A 67 -8.31 -20.33 2.95
N GLU A 68 -7.07 -19.86 3.09
CA GLU A 68 -6.50 -19.61 4.42
C GLU A 68 -7.42 -18.60 5.11
N GLU A 69 -7.97 -18.99 6.26
CA GLU A 69 -8.82 -18.10 7.03
C GLU A 69 -8.01 -16.84 7.33
N ASP A 70 -8.49 -15.71 6.83
CA ASP A 70 -7.97 -14.40 7.22
C ASP A 70 -8.32 -14.22 8.70
N ASP A 71 -7.43 -14.69 9.58
CA ASP A 71 -7.59 -14.75 11.04
C ASP A 71 -7.85 -13.37 11.68
N LEU A 72 -7.81 -12.28 10.90
CA LEU A 72 -8.24 -10.96 11.32
C LEU A 72 -9.76 -10.86 11.56
N ASP A 73 -10.58 -11.76 11.04
CA ASP A 73 -12.03 -11.78 11.31
C ASP A 73 -12.36 -12.23 12.77
N ASN A 74 -11.38 -12.74 13.54
CA ASN A 74 -11.55 -13.32 14.88
C ASN A 74 -11.09 -12.43 16.07
N TYR A 75 -10.82 -11.13 15.84
CA TYR A 75 -10.46 -10.17 16.90
C TYR A 75 -11.45 -9.00 17.02
#